data_AF-W1Y6Z8-F1
#
_entry.id   AF-W1Y6Z8-F1
#
_cell.length_a   1.000
_cell.length_b   1.000
_cell.length_c   1.000
_cell.angle_alpha   90.00
_cell.angle_beta   90.00
_cell.angle_gamma   90.00
#
_symmetry.space_group_name_H-M   'P 1'
#
loop_
_entity.id
_entity.type
_entity.pdbx_description
1 polymer ?
#
loop_
_entity_poly.entity_id
_entity_poly.type
_entity_poly.pdbx_seq_one_letter_code
_entity_poly.pdbx_strand_id
1 'polypeptide(L)'
;LVLVARAQPSSLRETNRTLAELAEIGIQASHLVINGLLPHADDADPLHHAIEEREHAALEAMPAGLAALRRDDIPLKATTMIGVDALSRMFTSDEAHRSPDDVIVDLPEQPGLDELVDDLASQDH
;
A
#
# COMPACT_ATOMS: atom_id res chain seq x y z
N LEU A 1 12.73 16.91 -9.75
CA LEU A 1 12.36 16.48 -8.39
C LEU A 1 11.20 15.49 -8.50
N VAL A 2 11.18 14.46 -7.64
CA VAL A 2 10.15 13.43 -7.57
C VAL A 2 9.44 13.53 -6.23
N LEU A 3 8.11 13.53 -6.23
CA LEU A 3 7.29 13.44 -5.03
C LEU A 3 6.80 12.01 -4.85
N VAL A 4 6.66 11.55 -3.61
CA VAL A 4 6.14 10.21 -3.30
C VAL A 4 4.95 10.36 -2.37
N ALA A 5 3.86 9.66 -2.68
CA ALA A 5 2.64 9.63 -1.87
C ALA A 5 2.07 8.21 -1.84
N ARG A 6 1.16 7.93 -0.91
CA ARG A 6 0.26 6.76 -0.99
C ARG A 6 -1.07 7.18 -1.59
N ALA A 7 -1.84 6.22 -2.12
CA ALA A 7 -3.22 6.42 -2.61
C ALA A 7 -4.22 6.65 -1.47
N GLN A 8 -3.98 7.70 -0.68
CA GLN A 8 -4.75 8.05 0.52
C GLN A 8 -5.02 9.55 0.54
N PRO A 9 -6.24 10.01 0.90
CA PRO A 9 -6.58 11.43 0.84
C PRO A 9 -5.68 12.35 1.68
N SER A 10 -5.24 11.90 2.86
CA SER A 10 -4.30 12.65 3.70
C SER A 10 -2.93 12.78 3.04
N SER A 11 -2.37 11.68 2.53
CA SER A 11 -1.08 11.67 1.86
C SER A 11 -1.10 12.57 0.62
N LEU A 12 -2.12 12.48 -0.23
CA LEU A 12 -2.22 13.29 -1.45
C LEU A 12 -2.36 14.79 -1.13
N ARG A 13 -3.13 15.16 -0.10
CA ARG A 13 -3.24 16.56 0.33
C ARG A 13 -1.91 17.10 0.85
N GLU A 14 -1.20 16.31 1.65
CA GLU A 14 0.11 16.69 2.18
C GLU A 14 1.12 16.89 1.05
N THR A 15 1.22 15.93 0.14
CA THR A 15 2.13 16.02 -1.01
C THR A 15 1.78 17.21 -1.92
N ASN A 16 0.50 17.54 -2.11
CA ASN A 16 0.10 18.72 -2.85
C ASN A 16 0.47 20.02 -2.12
N ARG A 17 0.40 20.05 -0.78
CA ARG A 17 0.89 21.20 -0.01
C ARG A 17 2.40 21.38 -0.18
N THR A 18 3.17 20.29 -0.08
CA THR A 18 4.61 20.32 -0.36
C THR A 18 4.93 20.77 -1.79
N LEU A 19 4.14 20.33 -2.79
CA LEU A 19 4.30 20.79 -4.17
C LEU A 19 4.17 22.32 -4.27
N ALA A 20 3.16 22.90 -3.61
CA ALA A 20 2.95 24.35 -3.61
C ALA A 20 4.09 25.09 -2.89
N GLU A 21 4.50 24.63 -1.71
CA GLU A 21 5.61 25.22 -0.94
C GLU A 21 6.93 25.18 -1.73
N LEU A 22 7.20 24.10 -2.47
CA LEU A 22 8.36 23.99 -3.34
C LEU A 22 8.29 24.99 -4.51
N ALA A 23 7.11 25.16 -5.10
CA ALA A 23 6.91 26.09 -6.19
C ALA A 23 7.13 27.55 -5.75
N GLU A 24 6.76 27.91 -4.51
CA GLU A 24 7.00 29.24 -3.93
C GLU A 24 8.48 29.60 -3.87
N ILE A 25 9.37 28.61 -3.67
CA ILE A 25 10.82 28.79 -3.68
C ILE A 25 11.47 28.49 -5.03
N GLY A 26 10.68 28.36 -6.10
CA GLY A 26 11.14 28.15 -7.47
C GLY A 26 11.55 26.72 -7.81
N ILE A 27 11.24 25.74 -6.95
CA ILE A 27 11.54 24.32 -7.19
C ILE A 27 10.32 23.64 -7.83
N GLN A 28 10.55 22.99 -8.98
CA GLN A 28 9.50 22.30 -9.71
C GLN A 28 9.64 20.78 -9.57
N ALA A 29 8.56 20.12 -9.17
CA ALA A 29 8.42 18.67 -9.31
C ALA A 29 7.97 18.33 -10.74
N SER A 30 8.45 17.22 -11.26
CA SER A 30 8.06 16.72 -12.59
C SER A 30 7.40 15.35 -12.53
N HIS A 31 7.55 14.64 -11.41
CA HIS A 31 7.07 13.28 -11.24
C HIS A 31 6.40 13.11 -9.87
N LEU A 32 5.36 12.30 -9.86
CA LEU A 32 4.67 11.79 -8.68
C LEU A 32 4.73 10.26 -8.71
N VAL A 33 5.20 9.67 -7.62
CA VAL A 33 5.16 8.23 -7.41
C VAL A 33 4.04 7.91 -6.43
N ILE A 34 3.09 7.08 -6.84
CA ILE A 34 2.10 6.49 -5.93
C ILE A 34 2.66 5.16 -5.43
N ASN A 35 3.04 5.11 -4.16
CA ASN A 35 3.70 3.95 -3.57
C ASN A 35 2.72 3.03 -2.84
N GLY A 36 2.77 1.74 -3.17
CA GLY A 36 2.03 0.68 -2.49
C GLY A 36 0.56 0.61 -2.90
N LEU A 37 0.28 0.75 -4.20
CA LEU A 37 -1.07 0.58 -4.75
C LEU A 37 -1.44 -0.90 -4.77
N LEU A 38 -2.61 -1.26 -4.27
CA LEU A 38 -3.06 -2.65 -4.22
C LEU A 38 -3.19 -3.21 -5.66
N PRO A 39 -2.51 -4.32 -6.00
CA PRO A 39 -2.64 -4.94 -7.32
C PRO A 39 -4.02 -5.52 -7.53
N HIS A 40 -4.53 -5.41 -8.76
CA HIS A 40 -5.79 -6.03 -9.14
C HIS A 40 -5.76 -7.56 -9.00
N ALA A 41 -6.83 -8.12 -8.45
CA ALA A 41 -7.04 -9.56 -8.33
C ALA A 41 -8.46 -9.93 -8.74
N ASP A 42 -8.59 -10.88 -9.68
CA ASP A 42 -9.89 -11.33 -10.20
C ASP A 42 -10.71 -12.10 -9.15
N ASP A 43 -10.05 -12.85 -8.28
CA ASP A 43 -10.65 -13.64 -7.18
C ASP A 43 -10.41 -12.97 -5.81
N ALA A 44 -10.66 -11.67 -5.73
CA ALA A 44 -10.45 -10.87 -4.52
C ALA A 44 -11.52 -11.11 -3.44
N ASP A 45 -11.12 -11.02 -2.18
CA ASP A 45 -12.06 -11.02 -1.05
C ASP A 45 -12.72 -9.64 -0.87
N PRO A 46 -13.78 -9.52 -0.03
CA PRO A 46 -14.45 -8.24 0.20
C PRO A 46 -13.55 -7.14 0.80
N LEU A 47 -12.52 -7.52 1.55
CA LEU A 47 -11.59 -6.56 2.15
C LEU A 47 -10.67 -5.97 1.08
N HIS A 48 -10.14 -6.80 0.19
CA HIS A 48 -9.33 -6.40 -0.95
C HIS A 48 -10.09 -5.39 -1.81
N HIS A 49 -11.33 -5.71 -2.20
CA HIS A 49 -12.18 -4.78 -2.95
C HIS A 49 -12.40 -3.45 -2.23
N ALA A 50 -12.70 -3.47 -0.92
CA ALA A 50 -12.89 -2.24 -0.15
C ALA A 50 -11.62 -1.37 -0.09
N ILE A 51 -10.43 -1.99 -0.08
CA ILE A 51 -9.16 -1.27 -0.14
C ILE A 51 -8.94 -0.68 -1.54
N GLU A 52 -9.10 -1.47 -2.60
CA GLU A 52 -8.96 -1.01 -3.99
C GLU A 52 -9.89 0.16 -4.30
N GLU A 53 -11.17 0.06 -3.93
CA GLU A 53 -12.16 1.13 -4.14
C GLU A 53 -11.74 2.42 -3.42
N ARG A 54 -11.25 2.31 -2.18
CA ARG A 54 -10.78 3.48 -1.42
C ARG A 54 -9.56 4.13 -2.07
N GLU A 55 -8.63 3.32 -2.59
CA GLU A 55 -7.45 3.82 -3.29
C GLU A 55 -7.85 4.49 -4.61
N HIS A 56 -8.73 3.87 -5.39
CA HIS A 56 -9.25 4.44 -6.63
C HIS A 56 -9.97 5.78 -6.37
N ALA A 57 -10.86 5.83 -5.39
CA ALA A 57 -11.57 7.06 -5.02
C ALA A 57 -10.61 8.18 -4.60
N ALA A 58 -9.53 7.85 -3.90
CA ALA A 58 -8.50 8.83 -3.54
C ALA A 58 -7.74 9.35 -4.76
N LEU A 59 -7.44 8.49 -5.73
CA LEU A 59 -6.76 8.87 -6.97
C LEU A 59 -7.67 9.67 -7.91
N GLU A 60 -8.97 9.38 -7.97
CA GLU A 60 -9.94 10.18 -8.71
C GLU A 60 -10.13 11.57 -8.11
N ALA A 61 -10.13 11.66 -6.77
CA ALA A 61 -10.20 12.91 -6.04
C ALA A 61 -8.83 13.63 -5.93
N MET A 62 -7.83 13.23 -6.72
CA MET A 62 -6.48 13.78 -6.64
C MET A 62 -6.48 15.30 -6.96
N PRO A 63 -5.77 16.12 -6.17
CA PRO A 63 -5.62 17.55 -6.47
C PRO A 63 -5.02 17.79 -7.87
N ALA A 64 -5.56 18.77 -8.60
CA ALA A 64 -5.16 19.05 -9.98
C ALA A 64 -3.65 19.32 -10.15
N GLY A 65 -3.00 19.93 -9.16
CA GLY A 65 -1.55 20.17 -9.18
C GLY A 65 -0.74 18.88 -9.25
N LEU A 66 -1.16 17.84 -8.51
CA LEU A 66 -0.55 16.52 -8.56
C LEU A 66 -0.92 15.78 -9.85
N ALA A 67 -2.16 15.89 -10.32
CA ALA A 67 -2.62 15.24 -11.55
C ALA A 67 -1.92 15.76 -12.82
N ALA A 68 -1.32 16.95 -12.78
CA ALA A 68 -0.53 17.52 -13.87
C ALA A 68 0.89 16.92 -13.98
N LEU A 69 1.37 16.19 -12.96
CA LEU A 69 2.69 15.58 -12.95
C LEU A 69 2.69 14.25 -13.72
N ARG A 70 3.87 13.85 -14.23
CA ARG A 70 4.03 12.47 -14.71
C ARG A 70 3.87 11.53 -13.52
N ARG A 71 3.00 10.53 -13.63
CA ARG A 71 2.70 9.60 -12.54
C ARG A 71 3.26 8.22 -12.82
N ASP A 72 3.94 7.65 -11.83
CA ASP A 72 4.37 6.25 -11.81
C ASP A 72 3.73 5.56 -10.59
N ASP A 73 3.15 4.39 -10.79
CA ASP A 73 2.46 3.64 -9.74
C ASP A 73 3.31 2.42 -9.35
N ILE A 74 3.63 2.29 -8.07
CA ILE A 74 4.39 1.15 -7.52
C ILE A 74 3.40 0.23 -6.79
N PRO A 75 3.29 -1.04 -7.21
CA PRO A 75 2.37 -1.97 -6.58
C PRO A 75 2.77 -2.27 -5.13
N LEU A 76 1.79 -2.58 -4.30
CA LEU A 76 2.00 -3.12 -2.97
C LEU A 76 2.66 -4.51 -3.09
N LYS A 77 3.76 -4.71 -2.35
CA LYS A 77 4.48 -5.98 -2.27
C LYS A 77 4.12 -6.72 -0.99
N ALA A 78 3.97 -8.04 -1.07
CA ALA A 78 3.69 -8.90 0.08
C ALA A 78 4.87 -8.99 1.07
N THR A 79 6.09 -8.72 0.59
CA THR A 79 7.32 -8.75 1.39
C THR A 79 7.83 -7.34 1.66
N THR A 80 8.42 -7.13 2.84
CA THR A 80 9.09 -5.88 3.17
C THR A 80 10.34 -5.68 2.32
N MET A 81 10.60 -4.43 1.91
CA MET A 81 11.74 -4.09 1.04
C MET A 81 13.02 -3.88 1.87
N ILE A 82 13.56 -4.97 2.42
CA ILE A 82 14.79 -4.94 3.23
C ILE A 82 15.89 -5.77 2.56
N GLY A 83 17.08 -5.19 2.44
CA GLY A 83 18.24 -5.83 1.79
C GLY A 83 18.25 -5.68 0.27
N VAL A 84 19.43 -5.90 -0.32
CA VAL A 84 19.66 -5.67 -1.76
C VAL A 84 18.83 -6.59 -2.64
N ASP A 85 18.57 -7.83 -2.19
CA ASP A 85 17.79 -8.79 -2.97
C ASP A 85 16.32 -8.38 -3.07
N ALA A 86 15.70 -7.94 -1.97
CA ALA A 86 14.32 -7.46 -1.97
C ALA A 86 14.18 -6.18 -2.82
N LEU A 87 15.15 -5.26 -2.71
CA LEU A 87 15.19 -4.04 -3.52
C LEU A 87 15.38 -4.34 -5.02
N SER A 88 16.17 -5.35 -5.37
CA SER A 88 16.40 -5.74 -6.76
C SER A 88 15.12 -6.20 -7.48
N ARG A 89 14.12 -6.66 -6.73
CA ARG A 89 12.83 -7.17 -7.22
C ARG A 89 11.68 -6.15 -7.11
N MET A 90 11.94 -4.95 -6.59
CA MET A 90 10.93 -3.93 -6.32
C MET A 90 10.09 -3.57 -7.55
N PHE A 91 10.70 -3.52 -8.73
CA PHE A 91 10.05 -3.17 -10.00
C PHE A 91 9.69 -4.37 -10.86
N THR A 92 9.96 -5.60 -10.39
CA THR A 92 9.56 -6.82 -11.09
C THR A 92 8.10 -7.12 -10.77
N SER A 93 7.33 -7.60 -11.74
CA SER A 93 5.99 -8.13 -11.46
C SER A 93 6.09 -9.24 -10.42
N ASP A 94 5.24 -9.21 -9.38
CA ASP A 94 5.12 -10.39 -8.51
C ASP A 94 4.43 -11.47 -9.34
N GLU A 95 5.22 -12.33 -10.00
CA GLU A 95 4.74 -13.69 -10.18
C GLU A 95 4.45 -14.20 -8.77
N ALA A 96 3.25 -14.70 -8.51
CA ALA A 96 2.87 -15.22 -7.21
C ALA A 96 3.89 -16.29 -6.80
N HIS A 97 4.91 -15.90 -6.04
CA HIS A 97 5.88 -16.82 -5.48
C HIS A 97 5.14 -17.51 -4.35
N ARG A 98 4.40 -18.57 -4.68
CA ARG A 98 4.17 -19.63 -3.69
C ARG A 98 5.55 -20.06 -3.24
N SER A 99 5.89 -19.75 -2.00
CA SER A 99 7.07 -20.32 -1.38
C SER A 99 7.00 -21.84 -1.57
N PRO A 100 8.08 -22.52 -1.94
CA PRO A 100 8.10 -23.98 -1.99
C PRO A 100 7.73 -24.62 -0.64
N ASP A 101 7.82 -23.85 0.45
CA ASP A 101 7.44 -24.18 1.83
C ASP A 101 6.00 -23.81 2.19
N ASP A 102 5.11 -23.55 1.23
CA ASP A 102 3.67 -23.45 1.49
C ASP A 102 3.11 -24.87 1.76
N VAL A 103 3.57 -25.44 2.88
CA VAL A 103 3.11 -26.69 3.44
C VAL A 103 1.76 -26.39 4.06
N ILE A 104 0.71 -26.97 3.49
CA ILE A 104 -0.60 -27.01 4.16
C ILE A 104 -0.40 -27.88 5.40
N VAL A 105 -0.19 -27.22 6.55
CA VAL A 105 -0.16 -27.87 7.85
C VAL A 105 -1.60 -27.98 8.31
N ASP A 106 -2.07 -29.21 8.56
CA ASP A 106 -3.35 -29.43 9.23
C ASP A 106 -3.21 -28.96 10.68
N LEU A 107 -3.57 -27.70 10.91
CA LEU A 107 -3.56 -27.10 12.24
C LEU A 107 -4.78 -27.62 13.00
N PRO A 108 -4.61 -28.06 14.26
CA PRO A 108 -5.75 -28.42 15.09
C PRO A 108 -6.69 -27.22 15.21
N GLU A 109 -8.00 -27.48 15.34
CA GLU A 109 -9.00 -26.44 15.56
C GLU A 109 -8.52 -25.45 16.62
N GLN A 110 -8.33 -24.19 16.19
CA GLN A 110 -7.91 -23.11 17.07
C GLN A 110 -9.15 -22.50 17.73
N PRO A 111 -9.03 -22.03 18.98
CA PRO A 111 -10.10 -21.28 19.64
C PRO A 111 -10.47 -20.04 18.80
N GLY A 112 -11.73 -19.65 18.89
CA GLY A 112 -12.23 -18.44 18.21
C GLY A 112 -11.56 -17.17 18.73
N LEU A 113 -11.58 -16.11 17.92
CA LEU A 113 -11.02 -14.81 18.34
C LEU A 113 -11.73 -14.27 19.59
N ASP A 114 -13.02 -14.52 19.71
CA ASP A 114 -13.84 -14.23 20.89
C ASP A 114 -13.33 -14.94 22.14
N GLU A 115 -13.05 -16.23 22.04
CA GLU A 115 -12.53 -17.03 23.15
C GLU A 115 -11.12 -16.59 23.58
N LEU A 116 -10.26 -16.19 22.63
CA LEU A 116 -8.94 -15.64 22.91
C LEU A 116 -9.00 -14.25 23.57
N VAL A 117 -9.97 -13.42 23.18
CA VAL A 117 -10.21 -12.12 23.80
C VAL A 117 -10.71 -12.30 25.23
N ASP A 118 -11.60 -13.26 25.47
CA ASP A 118 -12.13 -13.57 26.79
C ASP A 118 -11.05 -14.18 27.71
N ASP A 119 -10.19 -15.07 27.21
CA ASP A 119 -9.05 -15.60 27.97
C ASP A 119 -8.08 -14.48 28.37
N LEU A 120 -7.69 -13.62 27.43
CA LEU A 120 -6.82 -12.47 27.72
C LEU A 120 -7.45 -11.49 28.73
N ALA A 121 -8.76 -11.27 28.65
CA ALA A 121 -9.49 -10.43 29.60
C ALA A 121 -9.61 -11.07 30.98
N SER A 122 -9.56 -12.40 31.07
CA SER A 122 -9.60 -13.15 32.33
C SER A 122 -8.24 -13.27 33.02
N GLN A 123 -7.14 -13.02 32.30
CA GLN A 123 -5.79 -12.93 32.85
C GLN A 123 -5.56 -11.54 33.46
N ASP A 124 -6.05 -11.33 34.68
CA ASP A 124 -5.59 -10.23 35.54
C ASP A 124 -4.10 -10.44 35.92
N HIS A 125 -3.31 -9.36 35.91
CA HIS A 125 -1.87 -9.30 36.24
C HIS A 125 -1.43 -10.10 37.49
#